data_AF-A0A6A6G4N2-F1
#
_entry.id   AF-A0A6A6G4N2-F1
#
_cell.length_a   1.000
_cell.length_b   1.000
_cell.length_c   1.000
_cell.angle_alpha   90.00
_cell.angle_beta   90.00
_cell.angle_gamma   90.00
#
_symmetry.space_group_name_H-M   'P 1'
#
loop_
_entity.id
_entity.type
_entity.pdbx_description
1 polymer ?
#
loop_
_entity_poly.entity_id
_entity_poly.type
_entity_poly.pdbx_seq_one_letter_code
_entity_poly.pdbx_strand_id
1 'polypeptide(L)'
;MDDDNKVTGTSGSSTTVSPSEQKQYALFKLSLHSDPDPLEPRKRKRYDDAIFVQKDAETGTGTIYQVTGSIASPDGMTYEEKPSEDPTRQYCFHKMTPLGHINKTDVDSGRVSQVLRAQPTPPRQQALDHWTLDRNGHPRPFMWVNRDGEAYAAGEKMRPVFKSTEWVAIYAIPALRVAGLLHEPEAKRTRSKTEPKAENDQEARA
;
A
#
# COMPACT_ATOMS: atom_id res chain seq x y z
N MET A 1 60.35 30.02 -2.16
CA MET A 1 60.07 29.37 -0.87
C MET A 1 58.68 29.85 -0.47
N ASP A 2 57.66 29.57 -1.29
CA ASP A 2 56.96 28.27 -1.41
C ASP A 2 56.34 27.94 -0.03
N ASP A 3 55.03 27.88 0.19
CA ASP A 3 54.02 27.17 -0.59
C ASP A 3 52.59 27.68 -0.30
N ASP A 4 51.79 27.77 -1.37
CA ASP A 4 50.34 27.88 -1.37
C ASP A 4 49.71 26.55 -0.94
N ASN A 5 48.80 26.54 0.05
CA ASN A 5 47.88 25.42 0.24
C ASN A 5 46.42 25.83 -0.06
N LYS A 6 46.09 25.71 -1.34
CA LYS A 6 44.75 25.86 -1.90
C LYS A 6 43.97 24.56 -1.69
N VAL A 7 43.10 24.52 -0.68
CA VAL A 7 42.11 23.44 -0.54
C VAL A 7 40.90 23.77 -1.42
N THR A 8 40.85 23.16 -2.60
CA THR A 8 39.65 23.13 -3.46
C THR A 8 38.66 22.13 -2.90
N GLY A 9 37.70 22.62 -2.12
CA GLY A 9 36.48 21.88 -1.80
C GLY A 9 35.49 21.98 -2.95
N THR A 10 35.45 20.93 -3.78
CA THR A 10 34.43 20.75 -4.83
C THR A 10 33.06 20.65 -4.16
N SER A 11 32.30 21.75 -4.19
CA SER A 11 30.91 21.78 -3.76
C SER A 11 30.08 20.97 -4.75
N GLY A 12 29.85 19.70 -4.40
CA GLY A 12 28.81 18.90 -5.04
C GLY A 12 27.47 19.56 -4.72
N SER A 13 26.85 20.15 -5.74
CA SER A 13 25.51 20.71 -5.66
C SER A 13 24.52 19.57 -5.41
N SER A 14 24.27 19.26 -4.14
CA SER A 14 23.05 18.58 -3.74
C SER A 14 21.94 19.60 -3.90
N THR A 15 21.14 19.46 -4.96
CA THR A 15 19.98 20.32 -5.18
C THR A 15 18.95 20.02 -4.09
N THR A 16 19.04 20.77 -3.00
CA THR A 16 18.04 20.86 -1.94
C THR A 16 16.82 21.55 -2.52
N VAL A 17 15.84 20.79 -3.00
CA VAL A 17 14.54 21.34 -3.39
C VAL A 17 13.78 21.61 -2.10
N SER A 18 13.60 22.88 -1.77
CA SER A 18 12.82 23.31 -0.61
C SER A 18 11.41 22.69 -0.64
N PRO A 19 10.82 22.28 0.51
CA PRO A 19 9.49 21.66 0.55
C PRO A 19 8.37 22.48 -0.13
N SER A 20 8.57 23.78 -0.28
CA SER A 20 7.66 24.72 -0.92
C SER A 20 7.58 24.62 -2.45
N GLU A 21 8.52 23.94 -3.12
CA GLU A 21 8.57 23.84 -4.60
C GLU A 21 8.11 22.50 -5.17
N GLN A 22 7.88 21.50 -4.31
CA GLN A 22 7.53 20.16 -4.73
C GLN A 22 6.11 20.11 -5.32
N LYS A 23 6.00 19.85 -6.62
CA LYS A 23 4.70 19.75 -7.33
C LYS A 23 3.99 18.41 -7.11
N GLN A 24 4.74 17.37 -6.73
CA GLN A 24 4.26 16.00 -6.61
C GLN A 24 4.88 15.30 -5.40
N TYR A 25 4.08 14.51 -4.71
CA TYR A 25 4.50 13.68 -3.59
C TYR A 25 4.70 12.23 -4.02
N ALA A 26 5.72 11.58 -3.47
CA ALA A 26 5.96 10.17 -3.73
C ALA A 26 4.90 9.31 -3.01
N LEU A 27 4.40 8.31 -3.74
CA LEU A 27 3.39 7.37 -3.26
C LEU A 27 3.98 5.99 -3.07
N PHE A 28 3.74 5.41 -1.91
CA PHE A 28 4.21 4.07 -1.56
C PHE A 28 3.07 3.20 -1.02
N LYS A 29 3.22 1.90 -1.21
CA LYS A 29 2.58 0.88 -0.40
C LYS A 29 3.50 0.55 0.77
N LEU A 30 3.03 0.74 1.99
CA LEU A 30 3.67 0.21 3.19
C LEU A 30 3.18 -1.21 3.46
N SER A 31 4.09 -2.06 3.92
CA SER A 31 3.76 -3.33 4.54
C SER A 31 4.42 -3.35 5.93
N LEU A 32 3.60 -3.58 6.94
CA LEU A 32 3.97 -3.55 8.36
C LEU A 32 3.73 -4.93 8.98
N HIS A 33 4.57 -5.31 9.94
CA HIS A 33 4.33 -6.48 10.78
C HIS A 33 3.02 -6.30 11.55
N SER A 34 2.12 -7.25 11.37
CA SER A 34 0.87 -7.36 12.12
C SER A 34 0.99 -8.48 13.15
N ASP A 35 0.17 -8.42 14.19
CA ASP A 35 -0.01 -9.54 15.09
C ASP A 35 -0.59 -10.75 14.32
N PRO A 36 -0.15 -11.98 14.62
CA PRO A 36 -0.70 -13.16 13.98
C PRO A 36 -2.20 -13.32 14.30
N ASP A 37 -3.01 -13.52 13.27
CA ASP A 37 -4.41 -13.89 13.44
C ASP A 37 -4.51 -15.34 13.93
N PRO A 38 -5.20 -15.62 15.06
CA PRO A 38 -5.34 -16.97 15.60
C PRO A 38 -5.99 -17.98 14.65
N LEU A 39 -6.85 -17.52 13.73
CA LEU A 39 -7.56 -18.35 12.77
C LEU A 39 -6.83 -18.54 11.45
N GLU A 40 -5.76 -17.77 11.22
CA GLU A 40 -5.00 -17.88 9.98
C GLU A 40 -3.92 -18.96 10.08
N PRO A 41 -3.66 -19.69 8.98
CA PRO A 41 -2.58 -20.67 8.96
C PRO A 41 -1.23 -20.00 9.27
N ARG A 42 -0.60 -20.38 10.40
CA ARG A 42 0.71 -19.87 10.85
C ARG A 42 1.84 -19.95 9.83
N LYS A 43 1.70 -20.79 8.79
CA LYS A 43 2.68 -20.96 7.71
C LYS A 43 2.75 -19.76 6.76
N ARG A 44 1.82 -18.81 6.83
CA ARG A 44 1.83 -17.60 5.99
C ARG A 44 1.78 -16.36 6.87
N LYS A 45 2.92 -15.68 7.00
CA LYS A 45 2.99 -14.37 7.65
C LYS A 45 2.21 -13.35 6.80
N ARG A 46 1.21 -12.71 7.39
CA ARG A 46 0.54 -11.56 6.79
C ARG A 46 1.14 -10.26 7.33
N TYR A 47 0.93 -9.21 6.57
CA TYR A 47 1.38 -7.86 6.86
C TYR A 47 0.18 -6.93 6.78
N ASP A 48 0.13 -5.94 7.65
CA ASP A 48 -0.80 -4.84 7.48
C ASP A 48 -0.28 -3.92 6.39
N ASP A 49 -1.09 -3.73 5.36
CA ASP A 49 -0.72 -2.81 4.28
C ASP A 49 -1.44 -1.47 4.45
N ALA A 50 -0.73 -0.41 4.07
CA ALA A 50 -1.27 0.95 4.00
C ALA A 50 -0.75 1.70 2.78
N ILE A 51 -1.41 2.80 2.42
CA ILE A 51 -0.93 3.76 1.45
C ILE A 51 -0.17 4.87 2.19
N PHE A 52 1.00 5.24 1.69
CA PHE A 52 1.79 6.33 2.26
C PHE A 52 2.12 7.37 1.19
N VAL A 53 1.75 8.61 1.46
CA VAL A 53 2.14 9.78 0.68
C VAL A 53 3.25 10.48 1.43
N GLN A 54 4.47 10.42 0.90
CA GLN A 54 5.62 11.12 1.46
C GLN A 54 5.56 12.59 1.05
N LYS A 55 5.36 13.47 2.03
CA LYS A 55 5.21 14.91 1.82
C LYS A 55 6.52 15.67 1.93
N ASP A 56 7.51 15.08 2.59
CA ASP A 56 8.85 15.62 2.74
C ASP A 56 9.88 14.51 2.48
N ALA A 57 10.68 14.71 1.44
CA ALA A 57 11.71 13.77 1.02
C ALA A 57 12.93 13.76 1.96
N GLU A 58 13.22 14.87 2.65
CA GLU A 58 14.37 15.01 3.54
C GLU A 58 14.10 14.37 4.89
N THR A 59 12.92 14.65 5.46
CA THR A 59 12.55 14.12 6.78
C THR A 59 11.90 12.73 6.70
N GLY A 60 11.43 12.32 5.53
CA GLY A 60 10.66 11.09 5.37
C GLY A 60 9.22 11.20 5.85
N THR A 61 8.77 12.39 6.26
CA THR A 61 7.43 12.58 6.84
C THR A 61 6.34 12.60 5.76
N GLY A 62 5.11 12.30 6.17
CA GLY A 62 4.00 12.20 5.23
C GLY A 62 2.67 11.90 5.87
N THR A 63 1.79 11.27 5.10
CA THR A 63 0.46 10.85 5.55
C THR A 63 0.25 9.38 5.20
N ILE A 64 -0.13 8.60 6.21
CA ILE A 64 -0.55 7.21 6.06
C ILE A 64 -2.07 7.18 5.93
N TYR A 65 -2.56 6.48 4.91
CA TYR A 65 -3.96 6.16 4.69
C TYR A 65 -4.13 4.66 4.84
N GLN A 66 -4.99 4.24 5.75
CA GLN A 66 -5.13 2.83 6.12
C GLN A 66 -6.58 2.49 6.49
N VAL A 67 -6.85 1.19 6.54
CA VAL A 67 -7.95 0.67 7.34
C VAL A 67 -7.35 -0.01 8.57
N THR A 68 -7.87 0.33 9.74
CA THR A 68 -7.35 -0.09 11.05
C THR A 68 -8.45 -0.79 11.85
N GLY A 69 -8.08 -1.41 12.96
CA GLY A 69 -8.99 -2.17 13.82
C GLY A 69 -8.97 -3.67 13.51
N SER A 70 -10.05 -4.36 13.88
CA SER A 70 -10.11 -5.82 13.81
C SER A 70 -11.33 -6.29 13.01
N ILE A 71 -11.14 -7.33 12.20
CA ILE A 71 -12.25 -8.03 11.54
C ILE A 71 -13.10 -8.85 12.52
N ALA A 72 -12.75 -8.87 13.81
CA ALA A 72 -13.58 -9.39 14.89
C ALA A 72 -14.45 -8.30 15.57
N SER A 73 -14.19 -7.02 15.30
CA SER A 73 -14.99 -5.92 15.83
C SER A 73 -16.42 -5.95 15.26
N PRO A 74 -17.45 -5.52 16.01
CA PRO A 74 -18.84 -5.44 15.52
C PRO A 74 -18.97 -4.71 14.18
N ASP A 75 -18.30 -3.56 14.05
CA ASP A 75 -18.32 -2.72 12.84
C ASP A 75 -17.19 -3.06 11.85
N GLY A 76 -16.39 -4.10 12.12
CA GLY A 76 -15.20 -4.44 11.36
C GLY A 76 -14.08 -3.40 11.50
N MET A 77 -13.31 -3.25 10.42
CA MET A 77 -12.20 -2.28 10.34
C MET A 77 -12.71 -0.93 9.84
N THR A 78 -12.05 0.14 10.26
CA THR A 78 -12.42 1.52 9.95
C THR A 78 -11.32 2.22 9.18
N TYR A 79 -11.70 3.14 8.29
CA TYR A 79 -10.76 3.97 7.56
C TYR A 79 -10.16 5.04 8.49
N GLU A 80 -8.84 5.23 8.39
CA GLU A 80 -8.08 6.24 9.12
C GLU A 80 -7.04 6.87 8.19
N GLU A 81 -6.82 8.17 8.37
CA GLU A 81 -5.68 8.88 7.81
C GLU A 81 -4.94 9.60 8.95
N LYS A 82 -3.60 9.50 8.96
CA LYS A 82 -2.79 10.11 10.01
C LYS A 82 -1.48 10.67 9.50
N PRO A 83 -0.98 11.77 10.08
CA PRO A 83 0.40 12.18 9.90
C PRO A 83 1.34 11.06 10.34
N SER A 84 2.47 10.91 9.66
CA SER A 84 3.51 9.96 10.04
C SER A 84 4.88 10.61 9.88
N GLU A 85 5.75 10.34 10.86
CA GLU A 85 7.19 10.39 10.64
C GLU A 85 7.63 9.32 9.63
N ASP A 86 8.93 9.25 9.33
CA ASP A 86 9.52 8.23 8.46
C ASP A 86 9.09 6.81 8.86
N PRO A 87 8.22 6.14 8.07
CA PRO A 87 7.69 4.82 8.41
C PRO A 87 8.78 3.75 8.49
N THR A 88 9.94 3.95 7.87
CA THR A 88 11.04 2.99 7.88
C THR A 88 11.70 2.86 9.25
N ARG A 89 11.46 3.84 10.14
CA ARG A 89 11.97 3.86 11.52
C ARG A 89 11.03 3.20 12.53
N GLN A 90 9.83 2.79 12.10
CA GLN A 90 8.86 2.15 12.97
C GLN A 90 9.29 0.69 13.26
N TYR A 91 9.11 0.24 14.51
CA TYR A 91 9.49 -1.13 14.91
C TYR A 91 8.77 -2.22 14.10
N CYS A 92 7.55 -1.93 13.64
CA CYS A 92 6.73 -2.83 12.85
C CYS A 92 7.01 -2.71 11.35
N PHE A 93 7.97 -1.88 10.91
CA PHE A 93 8.28 -1.74 9.49
C PHE A 93 8.76 -3.06 8.88
N HIS A 94 8.18 -3.45 7.74
CA HIS A 94 8.69 -4.56 6.95
C HIS A 94 9.18 -4.13 5.57
N LYS A 95 8.37 -3.38 4.84
CA LYS A 95 8.67 -2.99 3.46
C LYS A 95 7.96 -1.71 3.05
N MET A 96 8.64 -0.90 2.24
CA MET A 96 8.06 0.22 1.51
C MET A 96 8.23 -0.04 0.01
N THR A 97 7.13 -0.12 -0.72
CA THR A 97 7.11 -0.40 -2.17
C THR A 97 6.68 0.85 -2.93
N PRO A 98 7.54 1.44 -3.79
CA PRO A 98 7.16 2.57 -4.61
C PRO A 98 6.00 2.23 -5.54
N LEU A 99 4.99 3.10 -5.60
CA LEU A 99 3.86 2.99 -6.52
C LEU A 99 3.91 4.05 -7.63
N GLY A 100 4.43 5.24 -7.33
CA GLY A 100 4.47 6.36 -8.25
C GLY A 100 4.40 7.69 -7.52
N HIS A 101 3.69 8.66 -8.07
CA HIS A 101 3.53 9.99 -7.49
C HIS A 101 2.06 10.44 -7.51
N ILE A 102 1.70 11.36 -6.62
CA ILE A 102 0.42 12.09 -6.62
C ILE A 102 0.71 13.58 -6.65
N ASN A 103 -0.09 14.38 -7.35
CA ASN A 103 0.08 15.83 -7.35
C ASN A 103 -0.18 16.41 -5.96
N LYS A 104 0.66 17.37 -5.55
CA LYS A 104 0.52 18.08 -4.27
C LYS A 104 -0.86 18.71 -4.12
N THR A 105 -1.41 19.30 -5.19
CA THR A 105 -2.74 19.92 -5.20
C THR A 105 -3.87 18.93 -4.89
N ASP A 106 -3.77 17.68 -5.34
CA ASP A 106 -4.79 16.65 -5.07
C ASP A 106 -4.73 16.15 -3.61
N VAL A 107 -3.53 16.12 -3.03
CA VAL A 107 -3.33 15.78 -1.61
C VAL A 107 -3.83 16.92 -0.71
N ASP A 108 -3.42 18.15 -1.00
CA ASP A 108 -3.75 19.34 -0.19
C ASP A 108 -5.24 19.71 -0.27
N SER A 109 -5.89 19.44 -1.39
CA SER A 109 -7.34 19.65 -1.53
C SER A 109 -8.19 18.59 -0.83
N GLY A 110 -7.58 17.51 -0.30
CA GLY A 110 -8.29 16.40 0.32
C GLY A 110 -8.93 15.42 -0.66
N ARG A 111 -8.69 15.56 -1.97
CA ARG A 111 -9.24 14.67 -3.00
C ARG A 111 -8.77 13.22 -2.83
N VAL A 112 -7.51 13.03 -2.44
CA VAL A 112 -6.98 11.69 -2.09
C VAL A 112 -7.75 11.08 -0.94
N SER A 113 -7.94 11.83 0.15
CA SER A 113 -8.71 11.41 1.33
C SER A 113 -10.14 11.04 0.97
N GLN A 114 -10.79 11.86 0.13
CA GLN A 114 -12.16 11.61 -0.33
C GLN A 114 -12.27 10.29 -1.10
N VAL A 115 -11.37 10.05 -2.06
CA VAL A 115 -11.38 8.82 -2.89
C VAL A 115 -11.13 7.58 -2.05
N LEU A 116 -10.15 7.62 -1.14
CA LEU A 116 -9.80 6.47 -0.31
C LEU A 116 -10.85 6.18 0.76
N ARG A 117 -11.40 7.21 1.42
CA ARG A 117 -12.47 7.08 2.41
C ARG A 117 -13.77 6.51 1.83
N ALA A 118 -14.03 6.75 0.54
CA ALA A 118 -15.21 6.23 -0.14
C ALA A 118 -15.13 4.72 -0.45
N GLN A 119 -13.97 4.08 -0.24
CA GLN A 119 -13.81 2.65 -0.49
C GLN A 119 -14.44 1.82 0.65
N PRO A 120 -15.01 0.64 0.34
CA PRO A 120 -15.56 -0.23 1.37
C PRO A 120 -14.45 -0.70 2.31
N THR A 121 -14.67 -0.59 3.61
CA THR A 121 -13.73 -1.11 4.61
C THR A 121 -13.99 -2.61 4.87
N PRO A 122 -12.99 -3.36 5.36
CA PRO A 122 -13.18 -4.73 5.78
C PRO A 122 -14.30 -4.88 6.82
N PRO A 123 -15.37 -5.63 6.54
CA PRO A 123 -16.45 -5.83 7.50
C PRO A 123 -16.04 -6.87 8.55
N ARG A 124 -16.90 -7.03 9.55
CA ARG A 124 -16.80 -8.15 10.48
C ARG A 124 -16.82 -9.49 9.73
N GLN A 125 -15.84 -10.32 10.05
CA GLN A 125 -15.63 -11.67 9.51
C GLN A 125 -15.29 -12.68 10.58
N GLN A 126 -14.96 -12.23 11.79
CA GLN A 126 -14.68 -13.07 12.93
C GLN A 126 -15.56 -12.69 14.13
N ALA A 127 -15.70 -13.64 15.05
CA ALA A 127 -16.34 -13.44 16.34
C ALA A 127 -15.64 -14.30 17.38
N LEU A 128 -15.80 -13.95 18.66
CA LEU A 128 -15.59 -14.94 19.71
C LEU A 128 -16.69 -16.00 19.59
N ASP A 129 -16.32 -17.27 19.74
CA ASP A 129 -17.31 -18.32 19.84
C ASP A 129 -17.99 -18.25 21.22
N HIS A 130 -19.12 -17.57 21.28
CA HIS A 130 -19.96 -17.47 22.47
C HIS A 130 -20.87 -18.70 22.64
N TRP A 131 -20.93 -19.59 21.65
CA TRP A 131 -21.75 -20.81 21.66
C TRP A 131 -21.03 -21.97 22.32
N THR A 132 -19.70 -21.97 22.26
CA THR A 132 -18.86 -23.00 22.84
C THR A 132 -18.07 -22.46 24.03
N LEU A 133 -18.52 -22.78 25.24
CA LEU A 133 -17.70 -22.54 26.44
C LEU A 133 -16.60 -23.61 26.55
N ASP A 134 -15.47 -23.20 27.10
CA ASP A 134 -14.41 -24.10 27.53
C ASP A 134 -14.85 -24.85 28.79
N ARG A 135 -14.03 -25.83 29.19
CA ARG A 135 -14.36 -26.68 30.35
C ARG A 135 -14.44 -25.88 31.66
N ASN A 136 -13.97 -24.64 31.67
CA ASN A 136 -13.97 -23.71 32.80
C ASN A 136 -15.00 -22.58 32.62
N GLY A 137 -15.85 -22.63 31.59
CA GLY A 137 -16.85 -21.61 31.32
C GLY A 137 -16.31 -20.36 30.60
N HIS A 138 -15.09 -20.40 30.06
CA HIS A 138 -14.55 -19.30 29.26
C HIS A 138 -14.92 -19.46 27.78
N PRO A 139 -15.16 -18.37 27.03
CA PRO A 139 -15.33 -18.45 25.57
C PRO A 139 -14.15 -19.17 24.89
N ARG A 140 -14.43 -20.15 24.03
CA ARG A 140 -13.43 -20.83 23.17
C ARG A 140 -13.09 -19.95 21.93
N PRO A 141 -12.06 -20.31 21.12
CA PRO A 141 -11.31 -19.34 20.33
C PRO A 141 -12.16 -18.69 19.23
N PHE A 142 -11.60 -17.65 18.62
CA PHE A 142 -12.19 -16.97 17.47
C PHE A 142 -12.78 -17.97 16.45
N MET A 143 -13.89 -17.58 15.82
CA MET A 143 -14.53 -18.30 14.72
C MET A 143 -14.81 -17.36 13.55
N TRP A 144 -14.91 -17.92 12.34
CA TRP A 144 -15.35 -17.18 11.16
C TRP A 144 -16.87 -17.03 11.14
N VAL A 145 -17.36 -15.86 10.74
CA VAL A 145 -18.79 -15.55 10.67
C VAL A 145 -19.24 -15.07 9.29
N ASN A 146 -20.51 -15.34 8.97
CA ASN A 146 -21.18 -14.90 7.75
C ASN A 146 -21.47 -13.38 7.79
N ARG A 147 -22.26 -12.87 6.84
CA ARG A 147 -22.57 -11.42 6.76
C ARG A 147 -23.43 -10.92 7.92
N ASP A 148 -24.24 -11.81 8.49
CA ASP A 148 -25.15 -11.52 9.59
C ASP A 148 -24.44 -11.65 10.96
N GLY A 149 -23.16 -12.05 10.95
CA GLY A 149 -22.36 -12.24 12.16
C GLY A 149 -22.59 -13.61 12.82
N GLU A 150 -23.25 -14.53 12.13
CA GLU A 150 -23.55 -15.88 12.59
C GLU A 150 -22.50 -16.90 12.12
N ALA A 151 -22.52 -18.08 12.73
CA ALA A 151 -21.73 -19.20 12.26
C ALA A 151 -22.11 -19.60 10.83
N TYR A 152 -21.13 -19.98 10.02
CA TYR A 152 -21.41 -20.59 8.71
C TYR A 152 -22.16 -21.91 8.88
N ALA A 153 -23.19 -22.13 8.07
CA ALA A 153 -23.92 -23.40 8.03
C ALA A 153 -23.06 -24.54 7.43
N ALA A 154 -23.45 -25.78 7.69
CA ALA A 154 -22.77 -26.94 7.12
C ALA A 154 -22.79 -26.90 5.58
N GLY A 155 -21.60 -26.90 4.96
CA GLY A 155 -21.45 -26.81 3.50
C GLY A 155 -21.59 -25.38 2.94
N GLU A 156 -21.87 -24.38 3.77
CA GLU A 156 -21.87 -22.98 3.33
C GLU A 156 -20.45 -22.55 2.92
N LYS A 157 -20.34 -21.89 1.77
CA LYS A 157 -19.07 -21.41 1.28
C LYS A 157 -18.63 -20.18 2.09
N MET A 158 -17.51 -20.29 2.77
CA MET A 158 -16.88 -19.17 3.45
C MET A 158 -16.51 -18.04 2.49
N ARG A 159 -16.70 -16.80 2.94
CA ARG A 159 -16.24 -15.61 2.22
C ARG A 159 -14.70 -15.56 2.23
N PRO A 160 -14.07 -14.99 1.18
CA PRO A 160 -12.65 -14.70 1.21
C PRO A 160 -12.30 -13.76 2.37
N VAL A 161 -11.14 -13.97 2.98
CA VAL A 161 -10.63 -13.05 4.01
C VAL A 161 -10.32 -11.71 3.37
N PHE A 162 -10.88 -10.66 3.93
CA PHE A 162 -10.69 -9.28 3.52
C PHE A 162 -10.12 -8.49 4.70
N LYS A 163 -8.87 -8.04 4.62
CA LYS A 163 -8.21 -7.19 5.65
C LYS A 163 -7.61 -5.94 5.02
N SER A 164 -6.82 -5.20 5.79
CA SER A 164 -6.00 -4.06 5.33
C SER A 164 -5.19 -4.40 4.07
N THR A 165 -4.56 -5.57 4.03
CA THR A 165 -3.80 -6.09 2.88
C THR A 165 -4.63 -6.10 1.60
N GLU A 166 -5.79 -6.74 1.64
CA GLU A 166 -6.70 -6.83 0.49
C GLU A 166 -7.36 -5.48 0.19
N TRP A 167 -7.61 -4.63 1.20
CA TRP A 167 -8.14 -3.29 0.99
C TRP A 167 -7.20 -2.44 0.15
N VAL A 168 -5.90 -2.45 0.45
CA VAL A 168 -4.89 -1.74 -0.34
C VAL A 168 -4.84 -2.28 -1.78
N ALA A 169 -4.78 -3.60 -1.93
CA ALA A 169 -4.57 -4.23 -3.23
C ALA A 169 -5.79 -4.17 -4.16
N ILE A 170 -7.00 -4.37 -3.63
CA ILE A 170 -8.24 -4.53 -4.40
C ILE A 170 -8.98 -3.20 -4.54
N TYR A 171 -8.92 -2.31 -3.55
CA TYR A 171 -9.71 -1.08 -3.54
C TYR A 171 -8.85 0.18 -3.62
N ALA A 172 -7.91 0.39 -2.70
CA ALA A 172 -7.20 1.67 -2.58
C ALA A 172 -6.36 2.00 -3.82
N ILE A 173 -5.45 1.11 -4.22
CA ILE A 173 -4.58 1.35 -5.39
C ILE A 173 -5.42 1.48 -6.67
N PRO A 174 -6.37 0.57 -6.97
CA PRO A 174 -7.24 0.73 -8.13
C PRO A 174 -8.05 2.02 -8.12
N ALA A 175 -8.59 2.45 -6.98
CA ALA A 175 -9.36 3.69 -6.87
C ALA A 175 -8.51 4.93 -7.19
N LEU A 176 -7.26 4.99 -6.70
CA LEU A 176 -6.33 6.07 -7.02
C LEU A 176 -5.99 6.11 -8.53
N ARG A 177 -5.86 4.94 -9.18
CA ARG A 177 -5.66 4.86 -10.63
C ARG A 177 -6.87 5.35 -11.40
N VAL A 178 -8.06 4.86 -11.08
CA VAL A 178 -9.31 5.23 -11.76
C VAL A 178 -9.61 6.72 -11.60
N ALA A 179 -9.30 7.30 -10.44
CA ALA A 179 -9.44 8.74 -10.20
C ALA A 179 -8.38 9.61 -10.90
N GLY A 180 -7.38 9.01 -11.56
CA GLY A 180 -6.25 9.72 -12.18
C GLY A 180 -5.32 10.40 -11.17
N LEU A 181 -5.29 9.91 -9.92
CA LEU A 181 -4.49 10.46 -8.83
C LEU A 181 -3.09 9.85 -8.80
N LEU A 182 -2.97 8.56 -9.11
CA LEU A 182 -1.69 7.84 -9.16
C LEU A 182 -1.04 7.97 -10.53
N HIS A 183 0.12 8.64 -10.57
CA HIS A 183 1.01 8.72 -11.73
C HIS A 183 2.12 7.69 -11.57
N GLU A 184 1.99 6.56 -12.28
CA GLU A 184 2.99 5.50 -12.26
C GLU A 184 4.31 5.97 -12.89
N PRO A 185 5.47 5.49 -12.42
CA PRO A 185 6.73 5.80 -13.05
C PRO A 185 6.70 5.31 -14.50
N GLU A 186 7.14 6.13 -15.46
CA GLU A 186 7.20 5.70 -16.85
C GLU A 186 7.97 4.39 -16.96
N ALA A 187 7.27 3.32 -17.32
CA ALA A 187 7.92 2.08 -17.70
C ALA A 187 8.83 2.41 -18.88
N LYS A 188 10.14 2.11 -18.77
CA LYS A 188 11.08 2.21 -19.89
C LYS A 188 10.45 1.44 -21.06
N ARG A 189 9.87 2.18 -22.01
CA ARG A 189 9.31 1.62 -23.24
C ARG A 189 10.45 0.91 -23.95
N THR A 190 10.56 -0.40 -23.79
CA THR A 190 11.34 -1.23 -24.70
C THR A 190 10.70 -1.06 -26.07
N ARG A 191 11.32 -0.21 -26.90
CA ARG A 191 11.01 -0.12 -28.34
C ARG A 191 11.31 -1.50 -28.94
N SER A 192 10.30 -2.33 -29.10
CA SER A 192 10.33 -3.42 -30.08
C SER A 192 10.36 -2.79 -31.47
N LYS A 193 11.57 -2.50 -31.96
CA LYS A 193 11.81 -2.20 -33.37
C LYS A 193 11.70 -3.52 -34.14
N THR A 194 10.47 -3.91 -34.48
CA THR A 194 10.26 -4.88 -35.55
C THR A 194 10.24 -4.09 -36.85
N GLU A 195 11.39 -3.95 -37.49
CA GLU A 195 11.47 -3.53 -38.89
C GLU A 195 10.95 -4.67 -39.78
N PRO A 196 10.11 -4.39 -40.79
CA PRO A 196 9.73 -5.39 -41.78
C PRO A 196 10.92 -5.64 -42.71
N LYS A 197 11.31 -6.91 -42.84
CA LYS A 197 12.31 -7.35 -43.82
C LYS A 197 11.65 -7.32 -45.19
N ALA A 198 12.05 -6.39 -46.04
CA ALA A 198 11.68 -6.39 -47.46
C ALA A 198 12.29 -7.62 -48.14
N GLU A 199 11.42 -8.48 -48.66
CA GLU A 199 11.73 -9.60 -49.52
C GLU A 199 11.98 -9.03 -50.93
N ASN A 200 13.22 -9.14 -51.39
CA ASN A 200 13.65 -8.68 -52.70
C ASN A 200 13.88 -9.91 -53.57
N ASP A 201 12.86 -10.31 -54.31
CA ASP A 201 12.97 -11.31 -55.37
C ASP A 201 13.67 -10.67 -56.58
N GLN A 202 14.94 -11.01 -56.76
CA GLN A 202 15.64 -10.89 -58.04
C GLN A 202 15.98 -12.30 -58.52
N GLU A 203 15.07 -12.88 -59.29
CA GLU A 203 15.35 -14.05 -60.12
C GLU A 203 15.77 -13.55 -61.51
N ALA A 204 17.07 -13.67 -61.80
CA ALA A 204 17.64 -13.45 -63.13
C ALA A 204 18.32 -14.73 -63.62
N ARG A 205 17.63 -15.40 -64.55
CA ARG A 205 18.14 -16.09 -65.76
C ARG A 205 19.32 -17.06 -65.62
N ALA A 206 19.04 -18.33 -65.89
CA ALA A 206 19.76 -19.15 -66.87
C ALA A 206 18.78 -20.11 -67.54
#